data_AF-A0A842RGV4-F1
#
_entry.id   AF-A0A842RGV4-F1
#
_cell.length_a   1.000
_cell.length_b   1.000
_cell.length_c   1.000
_cell.angle_alpha   90.00
_cell.angle_beta   90.00
_cell.angle_gamma   90.00
#
_symmetry.space_group_name_H-M   'P 1'
#
loop_
_entity.id
_entity.type
_entity.pdbx_description
1 polymer ?
#
loop_
_entity_poly.entity_id
_entity_poly.type
_entity_poly.pdbx_seq_one_letter_code
_entity_poly.pdbx_strand_id
1 'polypeptide(L)'
;MRIQIFCEDAYGKLFFKKLLERLKREEVISAAIGFDVKRLPALCNPKITRAIKAVRASKSPEAIILIYDGDSEPSNVEEKIRVHIPPPNNNIISLLIFETEIEELICHCEGRRISSNRKPSEELKTTSQYKKSRLPQYADSLNLERLQEHELIQDLIALVENSS
;
A
#
# COMPACT_ATOMS: atom_id res chain seq x y z
N MET A 1 -5.16 18.67 -2.31
CA MET A 1 -5.80 17.35 -2.28
C MET A 1 -5.40 16.59 -1.01
N ARG A 2 -6.34 15.87 -0.36
CA ARG A 2 -6.07 14.96 0.78
C ARG A 2 -6.47 13.52 0.50
N ILE A 3 -5.54 12.59 0.74
CA ILE A 3 -5.73 11.15 0.54
C ILE A 3 -5.70 10.42 1.87
N GLN A 4 -6.66 9.51 2.09
CA GLN A 4 -6.60 8.57 3.20
C GLN A 4 -6.16 7.20 2.69
N ILE A 5 -5.03 6.72 3.17
CA ILE A 5 -4.49 5.41 2.83
C ILE A 5 -4.74 4.47 4.00
N PHE A 6 -5.11 3.24 3.70
CA PHE A 6 -5.26 2.19 4.67
C PHE A 6 -4.43 0.96 4.30
N CYS A 7 -3.74 0.40 5.28
CA CYS A 7 -2.95 -0.83 5.14
C CYS A 7 -3.41 -1.87 6.16
N GLU A 8 -3.31 -3.16 5.83
CA GLU A 8 -3.70 -4.25 6.72
C GLU A 8 -2.86 -4.33 8.02
N ASP A 9 -1.55 -4.16 7.90
CA ASP A 9 -0.63 -4.39 9.01
C ASP A 9 -0.02 -3.09 9.58
N ALA A 10 0.47 -3.19 10.82
CA ALA A 10 1.02 -2.05 11.54
C ALA A 10 2.35 -1.55 10.95
N TYR A 11 3.16 -2.46 10.40
CA TYR A 11 4.45 -2.12 9.80
C TYR A 11 4.25 -1.58 8.38
N GLY A 12 3.32 -2.12 7.59
CA GLY A 12 2.89 -1.56 6.31
C GLY A 12 2.42 -0.12 6.43
N LYS A 13 1.60 0.22 7.44
CA LYS A 13 1.24 1.61 7.74
C LYS A 13 2.47 2.52 7.86
N LEU A 14 3.46 2.11 8.65
CA LEU A 14 4.67 2.91 8.88
C LEU A 14 5.55 2.97 7.62
N PHE A 15 5.62 1.87 6.87
CA PHE A 15 6.33 1.78 5.60
C PHE A 15 5.77 2.75 4.58
N PHE A 16 4.46 2.69 4.27
CA PHE A 16 3.84 3.58 3.29
C PHE A 16 3.89 5.04 3.72
N LYS A 17 3.73 5.33 5.02
CA LYS A 17 3.91 6.69 5.51
C LYS A 17 5.30 7.22 5.18
N LYS A 18 6.36 6.46 5.50
CA LYS A 18 7.74 6.87 5.20
C LYS A 18 8.02 6.93 3.70
N LEU A 19 7.50 5.97 2.94
CA LEU A 19 7.67 5.91 1.50
C LEU A 19 7.08 7.16 0.83
N LEU A 20 5.85 7.54 1.16
CA LEU A 20 5.21 8.72 0.57
C LEU A 20 5.88 10.04 1.00
N GLU A 21 6.34 10.14 2.25
CA GLU A 21 7.16 11.30 2.67
C GLU A 21 8.47 11.37 1.90
N ARG A 22 9.09 10.23 1.62
CA ARG A 22 10.28 10.16 0.77
C ARG A 22 9.95 10.55 -0.67
N LEU A 23 8.90 10.01 -1.28
CA LEU A 23 8.51 10.36 -2.66
C LEU A 23 8.26 11.87 -2.80
N LYS A 24 7.68 12.52 -1.80
CA LYS A 24 7.57 14.00 -1.77
C LYS A 24 8.92 14.69 -1.70
N ARG A 25 9.77 14.28 -0.77
CA ARG A 25 11.09 14.91 -0.55
C ARG A 25 11.96 14.83 -1.79
N GLU A 26 11.88 13.72 -2.51
CA GLU A 26 12.62 13.49 -3.76
C GLU A 26 11.84 13.98 -4.99
N GLU A 27 10.79 14.79 -4.81
CA GLU A 27 10.00 15.45 -5.86
C GLU A 27 9.36 14.51 -6.89
N VAL A 28 9.16 13.25 -6.52
CA VAL A 28 8.46 12.24 -7.34
C VAL A 28 6.95 12.49 -7.35
N ILE A 29 6.42 12.97 -6.22
CA ILE A 29 5.03 13.38 -6.08
C ILE A 29 4.96 14.81 -5.54
N SER A 30 3.87 15.50 -5.82
CA SER A 30 3.66 16.89 -5.43
C SER A 30 3.68 17.08 -3.91
N ALA A 31 4.46 18.06 -3.44
CA ALA A 31 4.53 18.44 -2.04
C ALA A 31 3.19 18.96 -1.47
N ALA A 32 2.28 19.43 -2.33
CA ALA A 32 0.95 19.93 -1.95
C ALA A 32 -0.04 18.82 -1.55
N ILE A 33 0.28 17.55 -1.84
CA ILE A 33 -0.56 16.41 -1.53
C ILE A 33 -0.57 16.17 -0.02
N GLY A 34 -1.72 16.25 0.63
CA GLY A 34 -1.87 15.78 2.00
C GLY A 34 -2.18 14.28 2.02
N PHE A 35 -1.56 13.52 2.91
CA PHE A 35 -1.96 12.12 3.12
C PHE A 35 -1.98 11.76 4.60
N ASP A 36 -2.82 10.79 4.94
CA ASP A 36 -2.75 10.08 6.21
C ASP A 36 -2.82 8.58 5.97
N VAL A 37 -2.01 7.82 6.71
CA VAL A 37 -1.94 6.37 6.58
C VAL A 37 -2.44 5.75 7.87
N LYS A 38 -3.49 4.92 7.78
CA LYS A 38 -4.07 4.22 8.92
C LYS A 38 -3.98 2.72 8.73
N ARG A 39 -4.04 2.02 9.85
CA ARG A 39 -4.18 0.57 9.84
C ARG A 39 -5.66 0.21 9.70
N LEU A 40 -5.99 -0.70 8.80
CA LEU A 40 -7.27 -1.38 8.76
C LEU A 40 -7.19 -2.70 9.53
N PRO A 41 -8.33 -3.20 10.04
CA PRO A 41 -8.43 -4.58 10.46
C PRO A 41 -8.26 -5.52 9.27
N ALA A 42 -7.92 -6.79 9.56
CA ALA A 42 -7.75 -7.85 8.58
C ALA A 42 -8.96 -8.00 7.63
N LEU A 43 -8.74 -8.74 6.54
CA LEU A 43 -9.74 -9.03 5.51
C LEU A 43 -11.08 -9.50 6.09
N CYS A 44 -12.13 -9.24 5.32
CA CYS A 44 -13.51 -9.57 5.63
C CYS A 44 -14.07 -9.02 6.96
N ASN A 45 -13.51 -7.90 7.46
CA ASN A 45 -13.95 -7.33 8.73
C ASN A 45 -14.99 -6.21 8.52
N PRO A 46 -16.18 -6.27 9.14
CA PRO A 46 -17.17 -5.18 9.09
C PRO A 46 -16.65 -3.82 9.58
N LYS A 47 -15.52 -3.80 10.29
CA LYS A 47 -14.81 -2.56 10.67
C LYS A 47 -14.23 -1.82 9.46
N ILE A 48 -13.96 -2.48 8.33
CA ILE A 48 -13.58 -1.83 7.06
C ILE A 48 -14.68 -0.86 6.64
N THR A 49 -15.92 -1.36 6.55
CA THR A 49 -17.10 -0.55 6.24
C THR A 49 -17.27 0.62 7.23
N ARG A 50 -17.02 0.39 8.53
CA ARG A 50 -17.09 1.46 9.55
C ARG A 50 -16.00 2.52 9.36
N ALA A 51 -14.77 2.11 9.07
CA ALA A 51 -13.65 3.02 8.83
C ALA A 51 -13.92 3.91 7.59
N ILE A 52 -14.38 3.30 6.50
CA ILE A 52 -14.79 4.02 5.28
C ILE A 52 -15.89 5.04 5.60
N LYS A 53 -16.95 4.63 6.31
CA LYS A 53 -18.05 5.53 6.70
C LYS A 53 -17.56 6.69 7.60
N ALA A 54 -16.68 6.40 8.56
CA ALA A 54 -16.15 7.42 9.47
C ALA A 54 -15.29 8.46 8.73
N VAL A 55 -14.43 8.01 7.81
CA VAL A 55 -13.63 8.89 6.97
C VAL A 55 -14.54 9.76 6.09
N ARG A 56 -15.58 9.18 5.51
CA ARG A 56 -16.57 9.94 4.72
C ARG A 56 -17.32 10.99 5.52
N ALA A 57 -17.74 10.64 6.74
CA ALA A 57 -18.45 11.57 7.62
C ALA A 57 -17.60 12.81 7.95
N SER A 58 -16.27 12.67 7.98
CA SER A 58 -15.37 13.81 8.22
C SER A 58 -15.21 14.78 7.04
N LYS A 59 -15.76 14.45 5.84
CA LYS A 59 -15.59 15.19 4.57
C LYS A 59 -14.12 15.56 4.26
N SER A 60 -13.16 14.81 4.79
CA SER A 60 -11.76 15.24 4.84
C SER A 60 -10.88 14.76 3.68
N PRO A 61 -11.03 13.54 3.13
CA PRO A 61 -10.25 13.12 1.97
C PRO A 61 -11.08 13.13 0.67
N GLU A 62 -10.39 13.48 -0.41
CA GLU A 62 -10.88 13.42 -1.79
C GLU A 62 -10.79 12.01 -2.36
N ALA A 63 -9.78 11.24 -1.94
CA ALA A 63 -9.60 9.84 -2.31
C ALA A 63 -9.23 8.94 -1.13
N ILE A 64 -9.59 7.66 -1.22
CA ILE A 64 -9.25 6.61 -0.27
C ILE A 64 -8.52 5.50 -1.03
N ILE A 65 -7.34 5.10 -0.56
CA ILE A 65 -6.58 3.99 -1.14
C ILE A 65 -6.53 2.87 -0.11
N LEU A 66 -6.95 1.67 -0.48
CA LEU A 66 -6.84 0.48 0.36
C LEU A 66 -5.73 -0.41 -0.19
N ILE A 67 -4.75 -0.72 0.66
CA ILE A 67 -3.57 -1.50 0.32
C ILE A 67 -3.59 -2.84 1.06
N TYR A 68 -3.48 -3.94 0.32
CA TYR A 68 -3.51 -5.30 0.86
C TYR A 68 -2.47 -6.22 0.21
N ASP A 69 -2.02 -7.21 0.99
CA ASP A 69 -1.26 -8.35 0.48
C ASP A 69 -2.22 -9.28 -0.29
N GLY A 70 -1.83 -9.74 -1.48
CA GLY A 70 -2.64 -10.65 -2.30
C GLY A 70 -2.46 -12.12 -1.93
N ASP A 71 -1.35 -12.47 -1.29
CA ASP A 71 -0.97 -13.84 -0.95
C ASP A 71 -1.09 -14.83 -2.13
N SER A 72 -0.69 -14.40 -3.33
CA SER A 72 -0.82 -15.13 -4.61
C SER A 72 -2.26 -15.35 -5.09
N GLU A 73 -3.25 -14.70 -4.45
CA GLU A 73 -4.65 -14.69 -4.88
C GLU A 73 -5.24 -13.26 -4.88
N PRO A 74 -4.63 -12.28 -5.57
CA PRO A 74 -5.05 -10.88 -5.50
C PRO A 74 -6.52 -10.65 -5.88
N SER A 75 -7.06 -11.39 -6.86
CA SER A 75 -8.47 -11.30 -7.25
C SER A 75 -9.43 -11.75 -6.14
N ASN A 76 -9.07 -12.81 -5.40
CA ASN A 76 -9.86 -13.28 -4.25
C ASN A 76 -9.86 -12.25 -3.12
N VAL A 77 -8.70 -11.62 -2.88
CA VAL A 77 -8.57 -10.52 -1.92
C VAL A 77 -9.44 -9.32 -2.34
N GLU A 78 -9.42 -8.97 -3.63
CA GLU A 78 -10.24 -7.89 -4.19
C GLU A 78 -11.74 -8.12 -3.97
N GLU A 79 -12.25 -9.30 -4.33
CA GLU A 79 -13.65 -9.68 -4.15
C GLU A 79 -14.07 -9.57 -2.67
N LYS A 80 -13.23 -10.10 -1.77
CA LYS A 80 -13.43 -10.05 -0.32
C LYS A 80 -13.45 -8.63 0.24
N ILE A 81 -12.73 -7.68 -0.35
CA ILE A 81 -12.74 -6.28 0.09
C ILE A 81 -13.94 -5.54 -0.50
N ARG A 82 -14.27 -5.79 -1.78
CA ARG A 82 -15.35 -5.10 -2.50
C ARG A 82 -16.70 -5.26 -1.82
N VAL A 83 -17.01 -6.43 -1.24
CA VAL A 83 -18.25 -6.64 -0.47
C VAL A 83 -18.38 -5.72 0.75
N HIS A 84 -17.28 -5.14 1.23
CA HIS A 84 -17.26 -4.22 2.38
C HIS A 84 -17.27 -2.75 1.99
N ILE A 85 -17.20 -2.42 0.71
CA ILE A 85 -17.27 -1.06 0.20
C ILE A 85 -18.74 -0.72 -0.06
N PRO A 86 -19.39 0.12 0.77
CA PRO A 86 -20.79 0.45 0.55
C PRO A 86 -20.92 1.46 -0.60
N PRO A 87 -21.91 1.33 -1.49
CA PRO A 87 -22.28 2.38 -2.43
C PRO A 87 -22.64 3.70 -1.71
N PRO A 88 -22.41 4.88 -2.31
CA PRO A 88 -21.82 5.13 -3.63
C PRO A 88 -20.28 5.30 -3.59
N ASN A 89 -19.58 4.70 -2.62
CA ASN A 89 -18.17 5.01 -2.38
C ASN A 89 -17.19 4.39 -3.40
N ASN A 90 -17.68 3.65 -4.40
CA ASN A 90 -16.84 3.00 -5.42
C ASN A 90 -16.00 3.99 -6.22
N ASN A 91 -16.45 5.24 -6.36
CA ASN A 91 -15.79 6.23 -7.21
C ASN A 91 -14.62 6.95 -6.54
N ILE A 92 -14.45 6.78 -5.23
CA ILE A 92 -13.42 7.45 -4.44
C ILE A 92 -12.49 6.47 -3.72
N ILE A 93 -12.76 5.16 -3.84
CA ILE A 93 -11.98 4.10 -3.23
C ILE A 93 -11.26 3.35 -4.32
N SER A 94 -9.94 3.39 -4.26
CA SER A 94 -9.06 2.58 -5.10
C SER A 94 -8.47 1.44 -4.28
N LEU A 95 -8.35 0.27 -4.91
CA LEU A 95 -7.73 -0.90 -4.33
C LEU A 95 -6.35 -1.07 -4.97
N LEU A 96 -5.33 -1.28 -4.14
CA LEU A 96 -3.98 -1.61 -4.56
C LEU A 96 -3.60 -2.89 -3.84
N ILE A 97 -3.54 -3.99 -4.59
CA ILE A 97 -3.35 -5.33 -4.03
C ILE A 97 -2.04 -5.87 -4.59
N PHE A 98 -1.13 -6.22 -3.68
CA PHE A 98 0.14 -6.87 -4.04
C PHE A 98 -0.13 -8.23 -4.64
N GLU A 99 0.70 -8.68 -5.59
CA GLU A 99 0.60 -10.06 -6.08
C GLU A 99 0.85 -11.03 -4.92
N THR A 100 1.88 -10.73 -4.12
CA THR A 100 2.23 -11.51 -2.94
C THR A 100 2.08 -10.69 -1.66
N GLU A 101 3.10 -9.92 -1.30
CA GLU A 101 3.17 -9.11 -0.08
C GLU A 101 4.09 -7.92 -0.31
N ILE A 102 3.99 -6.88 0.52
CA ILE A 102 4.77 -5.63 0.41
C ILE A 102 6.28 -5.88 0.26
N GLU A 103 6.81 -6.94 0.86
CA GLU A 103 8.22 -7.34 0.75
C GLU A 103 8.68 -7.58 -0.71
N GLU A 104 7.77 -7.79 -1.67
CA GLU A 104 8.11 -7.88 -3.10
C GLU A 104 8.78 -6.60 -3.62
N LEU A 105 8.43 -5.42 -3.08
CA LEU A 105 9.06 -4.15 -3.41
C LEU A 105 10.54 -4.11 -3.02
N ILE A 106 10.87 -4.70 -1.86
CA ILE A 106 12.24 -4.78 -1.36
C ILE A 106 13.05 -5.69 -2.29
N CYS A 107 12.51 -6.87 -2.59
CA CYS A 107 13.13 -7.80 -3.52
C CYS A 107 13.36 -7.16 -4.91
N HIS A 108 12.35 -6.46 -5.44
CA HIS A 108 12.44 -5.76 -6.71
C HIS A 108 13.55 -4.71 -6.72
N CYS A 109 13.59 -3.83 -5.71
CA CYS A 109 14.62 -2.79 -5.62
C CYS A 109 16.03 -3.36 -5.46
N GLU A 110 16.18 -4.46 -4.72
CA GLU A 110 17.44 -5.16 -4.57
C GLU A 110 17.83 -5.99 -5.81
N GLY A 111 16.98 -6.03 -6.85
CA GLY A 111 17.24 -6.77 -8.09
C GLY A 111 17.16 -8.29 -7.91
N ARG A 112 16.40 -8.75 -6.91
CA ARG A 112 16.28 -10.16 -6.56
C ARG A 112 15.18 -10.83 -7.37
N ARG A 113 15.45 -12.05 -7.83
CA ARG A 113 14.44 -12.91 -8.42
C ARG A 113 13.79 -13.74 -7.32
N ILE A 114 12.48 -13.56 -7.16
CA ILE A 114 11.68 -14.36 -6.23
C ILE A 114 11.31 -15.64 -6.96
N SER A 115 11.63 -16.79 -6.36
CA SER A 115 11.19 -18.08 -6.89
C SER A 115 9.67 -18.19 -6.78
N SER A 116 9.01 -18.81 -7.76
CA SER A 116 7.56 -19.08 -7.75
C SER A 116 7.09 -19.84 -6.51
N ASN A 117 7.99 -20.55 -5.82
CA ASN A 117 7.67 -21.41 -4.68
C ASN A 117 8.02 -20.77 -3.33
N ARG A 118 8.33 -19.47 -3.29
CA ARG A 118 8.79 -18.80 -2.08
C ARG A 118 8.20 -17.40 -1.99
N LYS A 119 7.74 -17.02 -0.80
CA LYS A 119 7.25 -15.65 -0.56
C LYS A 119 8.43 -14.66 -0.48
N PRO A 120 8.24 -13.40 -0.89
CA PRO A 120 9.29 -12.37 -0.78
C PRO A 120 9.93 -12.29 0.62
N SER A 121 9.14 -12.34 1.68
CA SER A 121 9.60 -12.28 3.07
C SER A 121 10.42 -13.51 3.48
N GLU A 122 10.17 -14.68 2.89
CA GLU A 122 10.98 -15.88 3.08
C GLU A 122 12.34 -15.74 2.38
N GLU A 123 12.34 -15.21 1.16
CA GLU A 123 13.57 -14.92 0.42
C GLU A 123 14.45 -13.92 1.20
N LEU A 124 13.85 -12.85 1.71
CA LEU A 124 14.56 -11.88 2.55
C LEU A 124 15.04 -12.47 3.89
N LYS A 125 14.27 -13.37 4.52
CA LYS A 125 14.73 -14.03 5.76
C LYS A 125 15.98 -14.85 5.54
N THR A 126 16.04 -15.60 4.44
CA THR A 126 17.18 -16.48 4.12
C THR A 126 18.43 -15.70 3.74
N THR A 127 18.28 -14.58 3.03
CA THR A 127 19.41 -13.88 2.42
C THR A 127 19.88 -12.64 3.17
N SER A 128 19.00 -11.96 3.92
CA SER A 128 19.29 -10.70 4.59
C SER A 128 18.87 -10.67 6.07
N GLN A 129 18.54 -11.84 6.64
CA GLN A 129 18.06 -11.99 8.03
C GLN A 129 16.88 -11.04 8.32
N TYR A 130 16.00 -10.89 7.35
CA TYR A 130 14.86 -9.99 7.43
C TYR A 130 13.97 -10.29 8.63
N LYS A 131 13.48 -9.21 9.25
CA LYS A 131 12.47 -9.24 10.31
C LYS A 131 11.36 -8.28 9.90
N LYS A 132 10.09 -8.68 10.03
CA LYS A 132 8.93 -7.84 9.67
C LYS A 132 8.95 -6.46 10.36
N SER A 133 9.49 -6.39 11.58
CA SER A 133 9.67 -5.12 12.29
C SER A 133 10.63 -4.12 11.62
N ARG A 134 11.47 -4.58 10.69
CA ARG A 134 12.37 -3.74 9.89
C ARG A 134 11.71 -3.19 8.63
N LEU A 135 10.52 -3.65 8.24
CA LEU A 135 9.82 -3.18 7.04
C LEU A 135 9.84 -1.65 6.89
N PRO A 136 9.54 -0.84 7.93
CA PRO A 136 9.55 0.62 7.79
C PRO A 136 10.93 1.22 7.53
N GLN A 137 12.02 0.53 7.85
CA GLN A 137 13.38 1.01 7.60
C GLN A 137 13.73 0.94 6.11
N TYR A 138 13.17 -0.05 5.40
CA TYR A 138 13.41 -0.20 3.96
C TYR A 138 12.87 0.97 3.15
N ALA A 139 11.78 1.62 3.58
CA ALA A 139 11.23 2.80 2.88
C ALA A 139 12.29 3.88 2.60
N ASP A 140 13.25 4.07 3.51
CA ASP A 140 14.32 5.05 3.37
C ASP A 140 15.49 4.56 2.49
N SER A 141 15.67 3.24 2.35
CA SER A 141 16.81 2.62 1.65
C SER A 141 16.49 2.00 0.28
N LEU A 142 15.21 1.89 -0.10
CA LEU A 142 14.82 1.37 -1.42
C LEU A 142 15.47 2.20 -2.55
N ASN A 143 15.91 1.55 -3.62
CA ASN A 143 16.34 2.24 -4.83
C ASN A 143 15.09 2.83 -5.52
N LEU A 144 14.97 4.16 -5.57
CA LEU A 144 13.75 4.82 -6.09
C LEU A 144 13.57 4.66 -7.59
N GLU A 145 14.66 4.65 -8.37
CA GLU A 145 14.60 4.45 -9.82
C GLU A 145 13.95 3.11 -10.13
N ARG A 146 14.44 2.04 -9.50
CA ARG A 146 13.82 0.70 -9.63
C ARG A 146 12.42 0.66 -9.04
N LEU A 147 12.19 1.31 -7.90
CA LEU A 147 10.86 1.30 -7.28
C LEU A 147 9.80 1.88 -8.21
N GLN A 148 10.13 2.91 -8.99
CA GLN A 148 9.26 3.53 -9.99
C GLN A 148 9.01 2.66 -11.23
N GLU A 149 9.80 1.61 -11.45
CA GLU A 149 9.58 0.61 -12.51
C GLU A 149 8.52 -0.43 -12.09
N HIS A 150 8.18 -0.50 -10.80
CA HIS A 150 7.21 -1.45 -10.27
C HIS A 150 5.77 -0.98 -10.56
N GLU A 151 4.97 -1.83 -11.21
CA GLU A 151 3.59 -1.53 -11.65
C GLU A 151 2.72 -0.97 -10.51
N LEU A 152 2.66 -1.64 -9.37
CA LEU A 152 1.89 -1.15 -8.21
C LEU A 152 2.35 0.19 -7.66
N ILE A 153 3.64 0.53 -7.80
CA ILE A 153 4.12 1.84 -7.38
C ILE A 153 3.73 2.91 -8.38
N GLN A 154 3.77 2.60 -9.68
CA GLN A 154 3.25 3.48 -10.72
C GLN A 154 1.76 3.76 -10.49
N ASP A 155 0.98 2.72 -10.17
CA ASP A 155 -0.43 2.86 -9.83
C ASP A 155 -0.63 3.70 -8.56
N LEU A 156 0.16 3.47 -7.51
CA LEU A 156 0.11 4.29 -6.29
C LEU A 156 0.38 5.76 -6.62
N ILE A 157 1.44 6.05 -7.37
CA ILE A 157 1.81 7.42 -7.76
C ILE A 157 0.69 8.04 -8.60
N ALA A 158 0.16 7.31 -9.59
CA ALA A 158 -0.93 7.78 -10.44
C ALA A 158 -2.20 8.05 -9.64
N LEU A 159 -2.59 7.17 -8.71
CA LEU A 159 -3.72 7.39 -7.82
C LEU A 159 -3.52 8.60 -6.91
N VAL A 160 -2.28 8.80 -6.48
CA VAL A 160 -1.89 9.92 -5.62
C VAL A 160 -1.89 11.23 -6.39
N GLU A 161 -1.44 11.27 -7.66
CA GLU A 161 -1.39 12.51 -8.45
C GLU A 161 -2.72 12.84 -9.17
N ASN A 162 -3.41 11.85 -9.73
CA ASN A 162 -4.60 12.03 -10.56
C ASN A 162 -5.91 12.20 -9.78
N SER A 163 -5.88 12.15 -8.45
CA SER A 163 -7.04 12.49 -7.62
C SER A 163 -7.21 14.01 -7.42
N SER A 164 -6.53 14.81 -8.25
CA SER A 164 -6.45 16.28 -8.25
C SER A 164 -7.46 16.95 -9.18
#